data_AF-A0A0L6WJD6-F1
#
_entry.id   AF-A0A0L6WJD6-F1
#
_cell.length_a   1.000
_cell.length_b   1.000
_cell.length_c   1.000
_cell.angle_alpha   90.00
_cell.angle_beta   90.00
_cell.angle_gamma   90.00
#
_symmetry.space_group_name_H-M   'P 1'
#
loop_
_entity.id
_entity.type
_entity.pdbx_description
1 polymer ?
#
loop_
_entity_poly.entity_id
_entity_poly.type
_entity_poly.pdbx_seq_one_letter_code
_entity_poly.pdbx_strand_id
1 'polypeptide(L)'
;MVHLIGTKIQQHLESRKLSYFTFENTSGIWEEKEVEAGKLLSSWISSLKEDGHVKLSINILLSARKVFAAERISDEQTLTTIQSFFNGVVLYIVDPSSLSDPAKFSKAVSQALKDYNHFNFDHGILLQEFHGLLEKEKHVIDIKCPDVDLVNVVLIKAVMEKTVSHHAGKLASSGSV
;
A
#
# COMPACT_ATOMS: atom_id res chain seq x y z
N MET A 1 17.86 -15.90 -9.34
CA MET A 1 17.12 -15.09 -10.33
C MET A 1 15.85 -14.60 -9.63
N VAL A 2 15.85 -13.38 -9.11
CA VAL A 2 14.73 -12.86 -8.32
C VAL A 2 13.74 -12.21 -9.28
N HIS A 3 12.56 -12.81 -9.45
CA HIS A 3 11.47 -12.23 -10.25
C HIS A 3 10.73 -11.20 -9.39
N LEU A 4 10.82 -9.92 -9.77
CA LEU A 4 10.02 -8.85 -9.20
C LEU A 4 8.67 -8.80 -9.92
N ILE A 5 7.68 -9.50 -9.38
CA ILE A 5 6.28 -9.38 -9.81
C ILE A 5 5.61 -8.36 -8.89
N GLY A 6 5.37 -7.14 -9.37
CA GLY A 6 4.79 -6.06 -8.55
C GLY A 6 3.74 -5.25 -9.30
N THR A 7 2.65 -4.91 -8.61
CA THR A 7 1.53 -4.08 -9.11
C THR A 7 1.97 -2.63 -9.36
N LYS A 8 1.19 -1.85 -10.15
CA LYS A 8 1.51 -0.47 -10.58
C LYS A 8 1.94 0.50 -9.46
N ILE A 9 1.51 0.29 -8.21
CA ILE A 9 1.87 1.12 -7.06
C ILE A 9 3.26 0.74 -6.49
N GLN A 10 3.63 -0.55 -6.51
CA GLN A 10 4.99 -0.98 -6.18
C GLN A 10 6.01 -0.51 -7.23
N GLN A 11 5.62 -0.40 -8.50
CA GLN A 11 6.51 0.10 -9.55
C GLN A 11 7.02 1.53 -9.29
N HIS A 12 6.22 2.39 -8.66
CA HIS A 12 6.62 3.80 -8.44
C HIS A 12 7.61 3.96 -7.28
N LEU A 13 7.45 3.21 -6.19
CA LEU A 13 8.42 3.25 -5.08
C LEU A 13 9.77 2.63 -5.48
N GLU A 14 9.72 1.55 -6.25
CA GLU A 14 10.92 0.91 -6.76
C GLU A 14 11.63 1.78 -7.80
N SER A 15 10.92 2.61 -8.58
CA SER A 15 11.54 3.51 -9.56
C SER A 15 12.46 4.57 -8.93
N ARG A 16 12.16 5.07 -7.72
CA ARG A 16 13.04 6.02 -7.02
C ARG A 16 14.31 5.36 -6.49
N LYS A 17 14.20 4.15 -5.94
CA LYS A 17 15.36 3.36 -5.49
C LYS A 17 16.24 2.96 -6.68
N LEU A 18 15.61 2.58 -7.79
CA LEU A 18 16.30 2.18 -9.01
C LEU A 18 17.08 3.35 -9.62
N SER A 19 16.52 4.56 -9.59
CA SER A 19 17.20 5.79 -10.00
C SER A 19 18.47 6.06 -9.18
N TYR A 20 18.41 5.86 -7.86
CA TYR A 20 19.59 5.99 -7.00
C TYR A 20 20.68 4.99 -7.38
N PHE A 21 20.32 3.73 -7.61
CA PHE A 21 21.31 2.71 -7.97
C PHE A 21 21.87 2.84 -9.38
N THR A 22 21.07 3.27 -10.37
CA THR A 22 21.59 3.57 -11.71
C THR A 22 22.55 4.74 -11.61
N PHE A 23 22.20 5.79 -10.87
CA PHE A 23 23.09 6.91 -10.62
C PHE A 23 24.39 6.44 -9.97
N GLU A 24 24.38 5.78 -8.82
CA GLU A 24 25.62 5.35 -8.14
C GLU A 24 26.56 4.46 -8.98
N ASN A 25 26.03 3.68 -9.92
CA ASN A 25 26.81 2.74 -10.72
C ASN A 25 27.26 3.31 -12.08
N THR A 26 26.83 4.52 -12.43
CA THR A 26 27.27 5.21 -13.65
C THR A 26 28.53 6.03 -13.37
N SER A 27 29.51 5.97 -14.28
CA SER A 27 30.78 6.68 -14.19
C SER A 27 30.74 7.96 -15.02
N GLY A 28 31.19 9.09 -14.49
CA GLY A 28 31.21 10.36 -15.23
C GLY A 28 31.02 11.59 -14.34
N ILE A 29 30.98 12.76 -14.97
CA ILE A 29 30.64 14.04 -14.33
C ILE A 29 29.15 14.02 -13.97
N TRP A 30 28.74 14.74 -12.91
CA TRP A 30 27.36 14.73 -12.37
C TRP A 30 26.26 14.84 -13.45
N GLU A 31 26.41 15.75 -14.40
CA GLU A 31 25.44 16.00 -15.49
C GLU A 31 25.38 14.86 -16.51
N GLU A 32 26.54 14.31 -16.90
CA GLU A 32 26.63 13.16 -17.82
C GLU A 32 26.07 11.89 -17.16
N LYS A 33 26.37 11.74 -15.87
CA LYS A 33 25.91 10.65 -15.01
C LYS A 33 24.40 10.63 -14.85
N GLU A 34 23.77 11.78 -14.68
CA GLU A 34 22.31 11.90 -14.59
C GLU A 34 21.61 11.50 -15.90
N VAL A 35 22.15 11.95 -17.03
CA VAL A 35 21.59 11.63 -18.36
C VAL A 35 21.72 10.14 -18.67
N GLU A 36 22.86 9.52 -18.39
CA GLU A 36 23.08 8.10 -18.62
C GLU A 36 22.27 7.22 -17.65
N ALA A 37 22.19 7.59 -16.38
CA ALA A 37 21.34 6.90 -15.40
C ALA A 37 19.85 6.97 -15.79
N GLY A 38 19.39 8.10 -16.33
CA GLY A 38 18.03 8.27 -16.83
C GLY A 38 17.74 7.41 -18.06
N LYS A 39 18.70 7.26 -18.99
CA LYS A 39 18.58 6.37 -20.15
C LYS A 39 18.53 4.89 -19.75
N LEU A 40 19.35 4.48 -18.78
CA LEU A 40 19.33 3.11 -18.26
C LEU A 40 18.01 2.81 -17.55
N LEU A 41 17.54 3.74 -16.72
CA LEU A 41 16.26 3.60 -16.01
C LEU A 41 15.08 3.50 -16.99
N SER A 42 15.05 4.33 -18.03
CA SER A 42 13.98 4.29 -19.02
C SER A 42 13.99 2.98 -19.81
N SER A 43 15.17 2.49 -20.20
CA SER A 43 15.33 1.18 -20.84
C SER A 43 14.82 0.03 -19.97
N TRP A 44 15.11 0.06 -18.66
CA TRP A 44 14.62 -0.94 -17.72
C TRP A 44 13.12 -0.87 -17.52
N ILE A 45 12.55 0.34 -17.38
CA ILE A 45 11.10 0.51 -17.26
C ILE A 45 10.38 -0.01 -18.52
N SER A 46 10.94 0.22 -19.71
CA SER A 46 10.38 -0.32 -20.96
C SER A 46 10.44 -1.85 -20.99
N SER A 47 11.59 -2.44 -20.66
CA SER A 47 11.75 -3.90 -20.61
C SER A 47 10.81 -4.54 -19.58
N LEU A 48 10.59 -3.88 -18.43
CA LEU A 48 9.64 -4.34 -17.42
C LEU A 48 8.18 -4.32 -17.92
N LYS A 49 7.82 -3.36 -18.79
CA LYS A 49 6.48 -3.27 -19.38
C LYS A 49 6.24 -4.32 -20.46
N GLU A 50 7.27 -4.68 -21.22
CA GLU A 50 7.19 -5.62 -22.33
C GLU A 50 7.37 -7.07 -21.86
N ASP A 51 8.47 -7.38 -21.18
CA ASP A 51 8.88 -8.73 -20.82
C ASP A 51 8.45 -9.13 -19.40
N GLY A 52 7.95 -8.18 -18.61
CA GLY A 52 7.57 -8.39 -17.20
C GLY A 52 8.76 -8.61 -16.26
N HIS A 53 10.00 -8.53 -16.75
CA HIS A 53 11.22 -8.69 -15.96
C HIS A 53 12.35 -7.83 -16.52
N VAL A 54 13.35 -7.55 -15.68
CA VAL A 54 14.55 -6.79 -16.06
C VAL A 54 15.78 -7.51 -15.53
N LYS A 55 16.79 -7.66 -16.37
CA LYS A 55 18.08 -8.20 -15.97
C LYS A 55 19.01 -7.06 -15.53
N LEU A 56 19.34 -7.04 -14.24
CA LEU A 56 20.24 -6.03 -13.67
C LEU A 56 21.70 -6.51 -13.69
N SER A 57 22.62 -5.57 -13.89
CA SER A 57 24.06 -5.84 -13.78
C SER A 57 24.43 -6.19 -12.34
N ILE A 58 25.45 -7.04 -12.17
CA ILE A 58 25.87 -7.52 -10.85
C ILE A 58 26.26 -6.40 -9.88
N ASN A 59 26.87 -5.31 -10.38
CA ASN A 59 27.29 -4.16 -9.55
C ASN A 59 26.09 -3.49 -8.87
N ILE A 60 24.98 -3.32 -9.61
CA ILE A 60 23.73 -2.77 -9.09
C ILE A 60 23.13 -3.69 -8.02
N LEU A 61 23.15 -5.00 -8.25
CA LEU A 61 22.66 -5.98 -7.27
C LEU A 61 23.51 -5.99 -5.99
N LEU A 62 24.83 -5.85 -6.11
CA LEU A 62 25.73 -5.78 -4.96
C LEU A 62 25.53 -4.49 -4.17
N SER A 63 25.34 -3.35 -4.83
CA SER A 63 24.99 -2.09 -4.15
C SER A 63 23.63 -2.20 -3.46
N ALA A 64 22.63 -2.81 -4.11
CA ALA A 64 21.33 -3.04 -3.51
C ALA A 64 21.41 -3.93 -2.26
N ARG A 65 22.22 -5.00 -2.29
CA ARG A 65 22.39 -5.92 -1.15
C ARG A 65 23.06 -5.28 0.06
N LYS A 66 23.79 -4.17 -0.10
CA LYS A 66 24.37 -3.42 1.03
C LYS A 66 23.33 -2.65 1.82
N VAL A 67 22.24 -2.25 1.17
CA VAL A 67 21.22 -1.36 1.73
C VAL A 67 19.92 -2.09 2.03
N PHE A 68 19.61 -3.13 1.25
CA PHE A 68 18.34 -3.83 1.31
C PHE A 68 18.53 -5.31 1.61
N ALA A 69 17.73 -5.80 2.56
CA ALA A 69 17.43 -7.20 2.76
C ALA A 69 15.94 -7.42 2.50
N ALA A 70 15.60 -8.54 1.85
CA ALA A 70 14.22 -8.92 1.59
C ALA A 70 14.04 -10.38 1.96
N GLU A 71 13.00 -10.68 2.72
CA GLU A 71 12.60 -12.02 3.09
C GLU A 71 11.15 -12.23 2.69
N ARG A 72 10.83 -13.43 2.20
CA ARG A 72 9.45 -13.81 1.89
C ARG A 72 8.85 -14.42 3.15
N ILE A 73 7.76 -13.83 3.61
CA ILE A 73 6.95 -14.36 4.70
C ILE A 73 5.75 -15.09 4.09
N SER A 74 5.58 -16.36 4.43
CA SER A 74 4.43 -17.15 4.04
C SER A 74 3.22 -16.89 4.94
N ASP A 75 2.04 -17.32 4.49
CA ASP A 75 0.81 -17.21 5.27
C ASP A 75 0.92 -17.99 6.60
N GLU A 76 1.53 -19.17 6.59
CA GLU A 76 1.76 -19.98 7.80
C GLU A 76 2.65 -19.25 8.80
N GLN A 77 3.79 -18.72 8.33
CA GLN A 77 4.68 -17.91 9.17
C GLN A 77 3.97 -16.68 9.73
N THR A 78 3.09 -16.05 8.95
CA THR A 78 2.27 -14.92 9.40
C THR A 78 1.35 -15.33 10.55
N LEU A 79 0.66 -16.47 10.45
CA LEU A 79 -0.22 -16.98 11.50
C LEU A 79 0.54 -17.35 12.78
N THR A 80 1.66 -18.06 12.67
CA THR A 80 2.52 -18.41 13.82
C THR A 80 3.07 -17.17 14.52
N THR A 81 3.43 -16.15 13.74
CA THR A 81 3.89 -14.87 14.25
C THR A 81 2.78 -14.16 15.04
N ILE A 82 1.57 -14.09 14.50
CA ILE A 82 0.39 -13.53 15.20
C ILE A 82 0.14 -14.25 16.53
N GLN A 83 0.20 -15.58 16.55
CA GLN A 83 0.04 -16.38 17.78
C GLN A 83 1.13 -16.08 18.81
N SER A 84 2.38 -15.96 18.37
CA SER A 84 3.53 -15.67 19.26
C SER A 84 3.45 -14.27 19.88
N PHE A 85 2.95 -13.29 19.11
CA PHE A 85 2.66 -11.95 19.62
C PHE A 85 1.55 -11.96 20.67
N PHE A 86 0.45 -12.66 20.41
CA PHE A 86 -0.67 -12.75 21.34
C PHE A 86 -0.29 -13.42 22.67
N ASN A 87 0.57 -14.43 22.60
CA ASN A 87 1.05 -15.15 23.79
C ASN A 87 2.17 -14.40 24.57
N GLY A 88 2.52 -13.17 24.16
CA GLY A 88 3.50 -12.33 24.87
C GLY A 88 4.95 -12.79 24.76
N VAL A 89 5.26 -13.71 23.82
CA VAL A 89 6.63 -14.21 23.60
C VAL A 89 7.51 -13.16 22.93
N VAL A 90 6.90 -12.20 22.22
CA VAL A 90 7.59 -11.07 21.59
C VAL A 90 7.05 -9.77 22.18
N LEU A 91 7.91 -9.01 22.86
CA LEU A 91 7.55 -7.75 23.52
C LEU A 91 7.24 -6.67 22.47
N TYR A 92 6.09 -6.03 22.61
CA TYR A 92 5.56 -5.08 21.63
C TYR A 92 6.25 -3.71 21.76
N ILE A 93 7.31 -3.49 20.98
CA ILE A 93 7.84 -2.16 20.71
C ILE A 93 8.00 -2.04 19.19
N VAL A 94 6.95 -1.61 18.50
CA VAL A 94 7.04 -1.30 17.07
C VAL A 94 6.29 0.00 16.77
N ASP A 95 6.88 0.84 15.92
CA ASP A 95 6.39 2.16 15.53
C ASP A 95 4.95 2.17 14.99
N PRO A 96 4.22 3.30 15.10
CA PRO A 96 2.79 3.41 14.76
C PRO A 96 2.41 3.04 13.31
N SER A 97 3.35 3.00 12.36
CA SER A 97 3.10 2.70 10.94
C SER A 97 3.11 1.20 10.59
N SER A 98 3.80 0.38 11.38
CA SER A 98 3.71 -1.09 11.34
C SER A 98 2.44 -1.62 11.99
N LEU A 99 1.82 -0.82 12.85
CA LEU A 99 0.47 -0.97 13.39
C LEU A 99 -0.57 -0.47 12.39
N SER A 100 -0.67 -1.13 11.24
CA SER A 100 -1.98 -1.17 10.60
C SER A 100 -2.87 -2.00 11.51
N ASP A 101 -3.47 -1.32 12.50
CA ASP A 101 -4.40 -1.78 13.54
C ASP A 101 -4.86 -3.23 13.32
N PRO A 102 -4.54 -4.18 14.22
CA PRO A 102 -4.95 -5.57 14.02
C PRO A 102 -6.47 -5.72 13.76
N ALA A 103 -7.29 -4.71 14.12
CA ALA A 103 -8.68 -4.57 13.71
C ALA A 103 -8.89 -4.64 12.17
N LYS A 104 -8.00 -4.04 11.38
CA LYS A 104 -8.04 -4.04 9.90
C LYS A 104 -7.78 -5.42 9.31
N PHE A 105 -7.16 -6.32 10.07
CA PHE A 105 -6.85 -7.69 9.65
C PHE A 105 -7.67 -8.74 10.41
N SER A 106 -8.94 -8.42 10.69
CA SER A 106 -9.85 -9.29 11.45
C SER A 106 -9.85 -10.74 10.99
N LYS A 107 -9.83 -10.99 9.68
CA LYS A 107 -9.79 -12.35 9.12
C LYS A 107 -8.53 -13.12 9.49
N ALA A 108 -7.35 -12.51 9.35
CA ALA A 108 -6.08 -13.17 9.62
C ALA A 108 -5.91 -13.45 11.12
N VAL A 109 -6.32 -12.49 11.96
CA VAL A 109 -6.25 -12.61 13.42
C VAL A 109 -7.22 -13.67 13.94
N SER A 110 -8.48 -13.64 13.49
CA SER A 110 -9.47 -14.67 13.85
C SER A 110 -9.05 -16.05 13.39
N GLN A 111 -8.38 -16.17 12.23
CA GLN A 111 -7.85 -17.46 11.75
C GLN A 111 -6.66 -17.95 12.60
N ALA A 112 -5.77 -17.05 13.02
CA ALA A 112 -4.63 -17.38 13.89
C ALA A 112 -5.07 -17.81 15.30
N LEU A 113 -6.16 -17.23 15.81
CA LEU A 113 -6.62 -17.42 17.20
C LEU A 113 -7.90 -18.25 17.33
N LYS A 114 -8.34 -18.91 16.25
CA LYS A 114 -9.57 -19.73 16.22
C LYS A 114 -9.65 -20.81 17.29
N ASP A 115 -8.49 -21.33 17.73
CA ASP A 115 -8.38 -22.44 18.67
C ASP A 115 -8.32 -21.96 20.15
N TYR A 116 -8.33 -20.64 20.39
CA TYR A 116 -8.34 -20.05 21.72
C TYR A 116 -9.79 -19.82 22.18
N ASN A 117 -10.30 -20.70 23.05
CA ASN A 117 -11.69 -20.71 23.54
C ASN A 117 -12.17 -19.43 24.27
N HIS A 118 -11.27 -18.50 24.60
CA HIS A 118 -11.59 -17.24 25.28
C HIS A 118 -11.28 -15.99 24.45
N PHE A 119 -10.83 -16.14 23.20
CA PHE A 119 -10.53 -14.99 22.36
C PHE A 119 -11.81 -14.38 21.79
N ASN A 120 -12.03 -13.10 22.06
CA ASN A 120 -13.09 -12.31 21.46
C ASN A 120 -12.45 -11.10 20.76
N PHE A 121 -12.57 -11.06 19.43
CA PHE A 121 -11.98 -10.03 18.60
C PHE A 121 -12.53 -8.62 18.93
N ASP A 122 -13.85 -8.52 19.18
CA ASP A 122 -14.53 -7.26 19.42
C ASP A 122 -14.08 -6.64 20.75
N HIS A 123 -13.82 -7.46 21.77
CA HIS A 123 -13.39 -6.98 23.08
C HIS A 123 -11.87 -6.91 23.27
N GLY A 124 -11.10 -7.68 22.50
CA GLY A 124 -9.65 -7.81 22.69
C GLY A 124 -8.80 -6.97 21.73
N ILE A 125 -9.35 -6.56 20.59
CA ILE A 125 -8.59 -5.93 19.50
C ILE A 125 -9.31 -4.74 18.88
N LEU A 126 -10.63 -4.85 18.69
CA LEU A 126 -11.40 -3.75 18.10
C LEU A 126 -11.46 -2.57 19.09
N LEU A 127 -10.91 -1.44 18.68
CA LEU A 127 -11.03 -0.18 19.43
C LEU A 127 -12.52 0.18 19.64
N GLN A 128 -12.85 0.72 20.81
CA GLN A 128 -14.24 1.06 21.16
C GLN A 128 -14.89 2.03 20.16
N GLU A 129 -14.10 2.90 19.53
CA GLU A 129 -14.56 3.86 18.51
C GLU A 129 -15.03 3.21 17.19
N PHE A 130 -14.61 1.97 16.92
CA PHE A 130 -14.97 1.24 15.70
C PHE A 130 -16.18 0.31 15.88
N HIS A 131 -16.67 0.15 17.12
CA HIS A 131 -17.91 -0.55 17.38
C HIS A 131 -19.09 0.25 16.79
N GLY A 132 -20.00 -0.43 16.10
CA GLY A 132 -21.14 0.27 15.47
C GLY A 132 -20.80 0.93 14.13
N LEU A 133 -19.55 0.88 13.65
CA LEU A 133 -19.15 1.54 12.40
C LEU A 133 -19.72 0.83 11.17
N LEU A 134 -19.88 -0.49 11.21
CA LEU A 134 -20.43 -1.27 10.09
C LEU A 134 -21.93 -1.07 9.93
N GLU A 135 -22.60 -0.69 11.02
CA GLU A 135 -24.03 -0.43 11.16
C GLU A 135 -24.41 1.00 10.75
N LYS A 136 -23.43 1.91 10.64
CA LYS A 136 -23.67 3.27 10.14
C LYS A 136 -24.02 3.27 8.66
N GLU A 137 -24.77 4.30 8.25
CA GLU A 137 -25.15 4.51 6.85
C GLU A 137 -23.90 4.55 5.96
N LYS A 138 -23.91 3.73 4.90
CA LYS A 138 -22.82 3.64 3.94
C LYS A 138 -23.17 4.44 2.70
N HIS A 139 -22.38 5.48 2.41
CA HIS A 139 -22.47 6.20 1.14
C HIS A 139 -21.58 5.53 0.10
N VAL A 140 -22.09 4.48 -0.54
CA VAL A 140 -21.39 3.69 -1.57
C VAL A 140 -22.18 3.75 -2.88
N ILE A 141 -21.47 3.96 -3.99
CA ILE A 141 -22.05 3.89 -5.33
C ILE A 141 -21.53 2.62 -5.99
N ASP A 142 -22.41 1.65 -6.20
CA ASP A 142 -22.05 0.38 -6.85
C ASP A 142 -21.92 0.56 -8.36
N ILE A 143 -20.74 0.21 -8.89
CA ILE A 143 -20.44 0.22 -10.33
C ILE A 143 -20.44 -1.22 -10.83
N LYS A 144 -21.37 -1.55 -11.73
CA LYS A 144 -21.66 -2.92 -12.16
C LYS A 144 -20.49 -3.61 -12.87
N CYS A 145 -19.65 -2.86 -13.58
CA CYS A 145 -18.49 -3.40 -14.30
C CYS A 145 -17.33 -2.39 -14.28
N PRO A 146 -16.07 -2.84 -14.40
CA PRO A 146 -14.89 -1.97 -14.48
C PRO A 146 -14.81 -1.32 -15.88
N ASP A 147 -15.75 -0.41 -16.15
CA ASP A 147 -15.86 0.36 -17.40
C ASP A 147 -15.48 1.82 -17.13
N VAL A 148 -14.56 2.36 -17.95
CA VAL A 148 -13.99 3.70 -17.76
C VAL A 148 -15.04 4.79 -17.94
N ASP A 149 -15.94 4.63 -18.92
CA ASP A 149 -16.95 5.64 -19.22
C ASP A 149 -18.00 5.67 -18.11
N LEU A 150 -18.38 4.49 -17.60
CA LEU A 150 -19.29 4.38 -16.47
C LEU A 150 -18.73 5.03 -15.20
N VAL A 151 -17.44 4.80 -14.91
CA VAL A 151 -16.75 5.44 -13.77
C VAL A 151 -16.70 6.96 -13.93
N ASN A 152 -16.41 7.46 -15.13
CA ASN A 152 -16.37 8.91 -15.40
C ASN A 152 -17.74 9.56 -15.21
N VAL A 153 -18.82 8.94 -15.70
CA VAL A 153 -20.18 9.44 -15.52
C VAL A 153 -20.56 9.49 -14.04
N VAL A 154 -20.26 8.43 -13.28
CA VAL A 154 -20.52 8.37 -11.84
C VAL A 154 -19.71 9.44 -11.09
N LEU A 155 -18.45 9.63 -11.47
CA LEU A 155 -17.58 10.65 -10.86
C LEU A 155 -18.12 12.06 -11.10
N ILE A 156 -18.50 12.39 -12.35
CA ILE A 156 -19.08 13.68 -12.71
C ILE A 156 -20.35 13.92 -11.89
N LYS A 157 -21.25 12.92 -11.83
CA LYS A 157 -22.49 13.02 -11.05
C LYS A 157 -22.21 13.25 -9.55
N ALA A 158 -21.28 12.49 -8.97
CA ALA A 158 -20.93 12.61 -7.55
C ALA A 158 -20.28 13.97 -7.22
N VAL A 159 -19.47 14.51 -8.12
CA VAL A 159 -18.89 15.85 -7.99
C VAL A 159 -19.96 16.93 -8.09
N MET A 160 -20.90 16.82 -9.04
CA MET A 160 -22.03 17.76 -9.18
C MET A 160 -22.93 17.75 -7.94
N GLU A 161 -23.22 16.57 -7.38
CA GLU A 161 -24.03 16.47 -6.16
C GLU A 161 -23.33 17.13 -4.96
N LYS A 162 -22.02 16.91 -4.79
CA LYS A 162 -21.24 17.59 -3.75
C LYS A 162 -21.16 19.10 -3.93
N THR A 163 -21.02 19.61 -5.17
CA THR A 163 -20.96 21.06 -5.40
C THR A 163 -22.30 21.71 -5.12
N VAL A 164 -23.42 21.08 -5.48
CA VAL A 164 -24.78 21.58 -5.16
C VAL A 164 -25.01 21.61 -3.64
N SER A 165 -24.64 20.56 -2.90
CA SER A 165 -24.74 20.54 -1.44
C SER A 165 -23.85 21.60 -0.76
N HIS A 166 -22.65 21.85 -1.29
CA HIS A 166 -21.74 22.87 -0.75
C HIS A 166 -22.25 24.31 -1.01
N HIS A 167 -22.95 24.57 -2.11
CA HIS A 167 -23.56 25.88 -2.38
C HIS A 167 -24.83 26.10 -1.56
N ALA A 168 -25.63 25.07 -1.31
CA ALA A 168 -26.80 25.14 -0.44
C ALA A 168 -26.42 25.42 1.03
N GLY A 169 -25.35 24.81 1.53
CA GLY A 169 -24.84 25.05 2.89
C GLY A 169 -24.28 26.46 3.11
N LYS A 170 -23.74 27.11 2.07
CA LYS A 170 -23.18 28.47 2.15
C LYS A 170 -24.24 29.56 2.19
N LEU A 171 -25.44 29.31 1.64
CA LEU A 171 -26.59 30.21 1.73
C LEU A 171 -27.30 30.12 3.09
N ALA A 172 -27.23 28.96 3.77
CA ALA A 172 -27.83 28.79 5.09
C ALA A 172 -27.02 29.45 6.22
N SER A 173 -25.70 29.62 6.07
CA SER A 173 -24.84 30.24 7.10
C SER A 173 -24.73 31.77 7.01
N SER A 174 -25.27 32.41 5.96
CA SER A 174 -25.28 33.87 5.79
C SER A 174 -26.60 34.53 6.21
N GLY A 175 -27.52 33.77 6.82
CA GLY A 175 -28.88 34.21 7.19
C GLY A 175 -29.15 34.33 8.69
N SER A 176 -28.13 34.44 9.54
CA SER A 176 -28.29 34.86 10.94
C SER A 176 -27.46 36.11 11.19
N VAL A 177 -28.08 37.26 10.95
CA VAL A 177 -27.79 38.54 11.62
C VAL A 177 -29.06 38.99 12.28
#